data_AF-A0A7V1H793-F1
#
_entry.id   AF-A0A7V1H793-F1
#
_cell.length_a   1.000
_cell.length_b   1.000
_cell.length_c   1.000
_cell.angle_alpha   90.00
_cell.angle_beta   90.00
_cell.angle_gamma   90.00
#
_symmetry.space_group_name_H-M   'P 1'
#
loop_
_entity.id
_entity.type
_entity.pdbx_description
1 polymer ?
#
loop_
_entity_poly.entity_id
_entity_poly.type
_entity_poly.pdbx_seq_one_letter_code
_entity_poly.pdbx_strand_id
1 'polypeptide(L)'
;MNSAEFRKQLIKIMPGYKWTVHRALARDTCLMATGIQSSGFNRLSTLYVRRNEQDGTMKYKVETSGYGRNSACLSTNVGGTLSRALRGLQDYYEGMAATYSGHADALRTGRKQKIAERDG
;
A
#
# COMPACT_ATOMS: atom_id res chain seq x y z
N MET A 1 15.16 -14.63 11.25
CA MET A 1 15.40 -13.92 9.99
C MET A 1 16.19 -12.64 10.26
N ASN A 2 17.22 -12.35 9.48
CA ASN A 2 18.01 -11.11 9.64
C ASN A 2 17.60 -10.01 8.64
N SER A 3 18.15 -8.80 8.79
CA SER A 3 17.83 -7.64 7.92
C SER A 3 18.15 -7.86 6.44
N ALA A 4 19.18 -8.64 6.11
CA ALA A 4 19.57 -8.92 4.72
C ALA A 4 18.60 -9.89 4.04
N GLU A 5 18.18 -10.94 4.74
CA GLU A 5 17.14 -11.88 4.29
C GLU A 5 15.80 -11.17 4.10
N PHE A 6 15.43 -10.30 5.05
CA PHE A 6 14.22 -9.50 4.97
C PHE A 6 14.24 -8.58 3.74
N ARG A 7 15.36 -7.91 3.48
CA ARG A 7 15.54 -7.10 2.28
C ARG A 7 15.39 -7.91 1.00
N LYS A 8 15.99 -9.11 0.93
CA LYS A 8 15.86 -10.01 -0.21
C LYS A 8 14.41 -10.39 -0.47
N GLN A 9 13.65 -10.69 0.59
CA GLN A 9 12.23 -11.01 0.48
C GLN A 9 11.41 -9.83 -0.04
N LEU A 10 11.67 -8.61 0.46
CA LEU A 10 11.01 -7.38 0.02
C LEU A 10 11.25 -7.12 -1.47
N ILE A 11 12.50 -7.21 -1.92
CA ILE A 11 12.88 -7.03 -3.32
C ILE A 11 12.24 -8.13 -4.21
N LYS A 12 12.16 -9.37 -3.72
CA LYS A 12 11.56 -10.47 -4.46
C LYS A 12 10.06 -10.26 -4.71
N ILE A 13 9.31 -9.76 -3.72
CA ILE A 13 7.86 -9.59 -3.86
C ILE A 13 7.51 -8.27 -4.55
N MET A 14 8.26 -7.20 -4.29
CA MET A 14 8.01 -5.86 -4.82
C MET A 14 9.30 -5.26 -5.42
N PRO A 15 9.75 -5.74 -6.60
CA PRO A 15 11.02 -5.32 -7.19
C PRO A 15 11.04 -3.85 -7.65
N GLY A 16 9.88 -3.28 -7.96
CA GLY A 16 9.75 -1.88 -8.39
C GLY A 16 9.90 -0.84 -7.27
N TYR A 17 10.05 -1.27 -6.02
CA TYR A 17 10.21 -0.39 -4.87
C TYR A 17 11.67 -0.32 -4.43
N LYS A 18 12.14 0.90 -4.17
CA LYS A 18 13.43 1.13 -3.51
C LYS A 18 13.26 0.91 -2.00
N TRP A 19 13.77 -0.23 -1.52
CA TRP A 19 13.66 -0.65 -0.13
C TRP A 19 14.82 -0.16 0.74
N THR A 20 14.49 0.47 1.85
CA THR A 20 15.38 0.81 2.96
C THR A 20 14.96 0.04 4.19
N VAL A 21 15.81 -0.87 4.68
CA VAL A 21 15.58 -1.59 5.95
C VAL A 21 16.19 -0.79 7.09
N HIS A 22 15.38 -0.53 8.11
CA HIS A 22 15.79 0.23 9.28
C HIS A 22 16.46 -0.68 10.30
N ARG A 23 17.46 -0.16 11.00
CA ARG A 23 18.13 -0.89 12.07
C ARG A 23 17.15 -1.11 13.22
N ALA A 24 16.96 -2.35 13.63
CA ALA A 24 16.21 -2.67 14.84
C ALA A 24 16.92 -2.07 16.06
N LEU A 25 16.16 -1.52 17.00
CA LEU A 25 16.71 -1.16 18.31
C LEU A 25 17.13 -2.46 19.03
N ALA A 26 18.20 -2.41 19.82
CA ALA A 26 18.99 -3.58 20.25
C ALA A 26 18.27 -4.70 21.02
N ARG A 27 16.96 -4.58 21.28
CA ARG A 27 16.13 -5.59 21.96
C ARG A 27 14.91 -6.05 21.13
N ASP A 28 14.76 -5.56 19.90
CA ASP A 28 13.55 -5.78 19.09
C ASP A 28 13.71 -6.97 18.13
N THR A 29 12.79 -7.94 18.22
CA THR A 29 12.53 -8.95 17.18
C THR A 29 11.79 -8.36 15.96
N CYS A 30 11.58 -7.04 15.99
CA CYS A 30 10.90 -6.25 14.98
C CYS A 30 11.85 -5.83 13.86
N LEU A 31 11.52 -6.19 12.62
CA LEU A 31 12.19 -5.68 11.42
C LEU A 31 11.29 -4.67 10.73
N MET A 32 11.85 -3.51 10.39
CA MET A 32 11.11 -2.43 9.74
C MET A 32 11.77 -2.06 8.43
N ALA A 33 10.96 -1.76 7.41
CA ALA A 33 11.44 -1.29 6.12
C ALA A 33 10.51 -0.24 5.53
N THR A 34 11.07 0.68 4.77
CA THR A 34 10.33 1.63 3.93
C THR A 34 10.64 1.34 2.47
N GLY A 35 9.60 1.16 1.66
CA GLY A 35 9.68 1.02 0.22
C GLY A 35 9.16 2.28 -0.45
N ILE A 36 9.90 2.82 -1.42
CA ILE A 36 9.48 3.98 -2.19
C ILE A 36 9.45 3.62 -3.68
N GLN A 37 8.32 3.85 -4.33
CA GLN A 37 8.21 3.80 -5.78
C GLN A 37 8.16 5.22 -6.33
N SER A 38 8.95 5.50 -7.36
CA SER A 38 9.05 6.80 -8.02
C SER A 38 9.00 6.66 -9.54
N SER A 39 8.47 7.67 -10.21
CA SER A 39 8.56 7.84 -11.67
C SER A 39 9.16 9.22 -11.95
N GLY A 40 10.35 9.25 -12.57
CA GLY A 40 11.15 10.46 -12.69
C GLY A 40 11.41 11.10 -11.31
N PHE A 41 11.07 12.38 -11.18
CA PHE A 41 11.19 13.13 -9.92
C PHE A 41 9.98 12.96 -8.99
N ASN A 42 8.92 12.27 -9.42
CA ASN A 42 7.68 12.14 -8.66
C ASN A 42 7.65 10.85 -7.83
N ARG A 43 7.36 10.97 -6.53
CA ARG A 43 7.08 9.82 -5.67
C ARG A 43 5.64 9.35 -5.92
N LEU A 44 5.49 8.09 -6.33
CA LEU A 44 4.19 7.48 -6.62
C LEU A 44 3.57 6.80 -5.40
N SER A 45 4.37 6.10 -4.61
CA SER A 45 3.87 5.32 -3.47
C SER A 45 4.95 5.16 -2.41
N THR A 46 4.53 5.19 -1.15
CA THR A 46 5.38 4.82 0.00
C THR A 46 4.73 3.69 0.77
N LEU A 47 5.49 2.62 0.99
CA LEU A 47 5.10 1.49 1.83
C LEU A 47 5.96 1.45 3.09
N TYR A 48 5.33 1.18 4.23
CA TYR A 48 6.02 0.86 5.48
C TYR A 48 5.69 -0.58 5.83
N VAL A 49 6.71 -1.42 5.92
CA VAL A 49 6.58 -2.83 6.27
C VAL A 49 7.18 -3.03 7.65
N ARG A 50 6.43 -3.67 8.54
CA ARG A 50 6.89 -4.13 9.83
C ARG A 50 6.67 -5.64 9.91
N ARG A 51 7.72 -6.37 10.27
CA ARG A 51 7.66 -7.79 10.63
C ARG A 51 7.91 -7.91 12.11
N ASN A 52 6.94 -8.46 12.82
CA ASN A 52 7.08 -8.82 14.23
C ASN A 52 7.09 -10.33 14.35
N GLU A 53 7.98 -10.83 15.17
CA GLU A 53 8.06 -12.24 15.56
C GLU A 53 7.89 -12.28 17.08
N GLN A 54 6.72 -12.72 17.53
CA GLN A 54 6.36 -12.78 18.94
C GLN A 54 5.75 -14.16 19.21
N ASP A 55 6.29 -14.85 20.22
CA ASP A 55 5.80 -16.16 20.70
C ASP A 55 5.64 -17.20 19.58
N GLY A 56 6.63 -17.28 18.68
CA GLY A 56 6.64 -18.20 17.53
C GLY A 56 5.67 -17.84 16.41
N THR A 57 4.87 -16.78 16.56
CA THR A 57 3.94 -16.30 15.55
C THR A 57 4.51 -15.11 14.80
N MET A 58 4.58 -15.25 13.48
CA MET A 58 5.08 -14.24 12.56
C MET A 58 3.93 -13.39 12.01
N LYS A 59 4.04 -12.07 12.17
CA LYS A 59 3.05 -11.12 11.67
C LYS A 59 3.73 -10.04 10.83
N TYR A 60 3.18 -9.79 9.65
CA TYR A 60 3.51 -8.66 8.81
C TYR A 60 2.42 -7.62 8.91
N LYS A 61 2.83 -6.38 9.18
CA LYS A 61 1.98 -5.20 9.04
C LYS A 61 2.54 -4.37 7.89
N VAL A 62 1.70 -4.03 6.93
CA VAL A 62 2.06 -3.12 5.84
C VAL A 62 1.13 -1.93 5.87
N GLU A 63 1.72 -0.75 5.83
CA GLU A 63 1.03 0.54 5.79
C GLU A 63 1.38 1.22 4.48
N THR A 64 0.41 1.89 3.87
CA THR A 64 0.64 2.73 2.70
C THR A 64 0.35 4.18 3.04
N SER A 65 1.25 5.07 2.61
CA SER A 65 0.99 6.51 2.64
C SER A 65 0.99 7.05 1.22
N GLY A 66 0.26 8.16 1.04
CA GLY A 66 0.13 8.83 -0.25
C GLY A 66 1.43 9.44 -0.78
N TYR A 67 1.29 10.39 -1.69
CA TYR A 67 2.38 10.94 -2.50
C TYR A 67 3.45 11.75 -1.72
N GLY A 68 3.24 12.04 -0.43
CA GLY A 68 4.11 12.90 0.40
C GLY A 68 4.82 12.18 1.55
N ARG A 69 5.99 12.72 1.94
CA ARG A 69 6.82 12.21 3.07
C ARG A 69 6.12 12.31 4.43
N ASN A 70 5.16 13.23 4.58
CA ASN A 70 4.33 13.44 5.78
C ASN A 70 2.86 13.09 5.52
N SER A 71 2.56 12.38 4.43
CA SER A 71 1.18 11.98 4.15
C SER A 71 0.68 11.03 5.23
N ALA A 72 -0.56 11.24 5.66
CA ALA A 72 -1.24 10.34 6.57
C ALA A 72 -1.23 8.90 6.02
N CYS A 73 -1.19 7.93 6.93
CA CYS A 73 -1.42 6.53 6.60
C CYS A 73 -2.81 6.40 5.99
N LEU A 74 -2.89 5.94 4.74
CA LEU A 74 -4.16 5.77 4.03
C LEU A 74 -4.83 4.45 4.41
N SER A 75 -4.02 3.39 4.52
CA SER A 75 -4.51 2.07 4.88
C SER A 75 -3.41 1.25 5.50
N THR A 76 -3.83 0.31 6.34
CA THR A 76 -2.99 -0.63 7.05
C THR A 76 -3.57 -2.01 6.85
N ASN A 77 -2.72 -2.98 6.53
CA ASN A 77 -3.11 -4.38 6.47
C ASN A 77 -2.14 -5.26 7.25
N VAL A 78 -2.66 -6.36 7.82
CA VAL A 78 -1.90 -7.32 8.61
C VAL A 78 -2.11 -8.72 8.06
N GLY A 79 -1.03 -9.48 7.93
CA GLY A 79 -1.08 -10.86 7.45
C GLY A 79 0.02 -11.74 8.06
N GLY A 80 -0.19 -13.06 8.05
CA GLY A 80 0.84 -14.03 8.43
C GLY A 80 2.01 -14.09 7.44
N THR A 81 1.80 -13.61 6.21
CA THR A 81 2.84 -13.49 5.18
C THR A 81 2.86 -12.08 4.60
N LEU A 82 4.03 -11.65 4.10
CA LEU A 82 4.20 -10.36 3.43
C LEU A 82 3.26 -10.23 2.22
N SER A 83 3.14 -11.30 1.41
CA SER A 83 2.25 -11.32 0.26
C SER A 83 0.78 -11.12 0.64
N ARG A 84 0.31 -11.73 1.74
CA ARG A 84 -1.07 -11.58 2.20
C ARG A 84 -1.35 -10.16 2.69
N ALA A 85 -0.41 -9.57 3.44
CA ALA A 85 -0.53 -8.19 3.89
C ALA A 85 -0.52 -7.19 2.71
N LEU A 86 0.33 -7.41 1.71
CA LEU A 86 0.37 -6.59 0.49
C LEU A 86 -0.89 -6.75 -0.36
N ARG A 87 -1.41 -7.97 -0.52
CA ARG A 87 -2.65 -8.21 -1.26
C ARG A 87 -3.81 -7.43 -0.66
N GLY A 88 -3.92 -7.39 0.67
CA GLY A 88 -4.97 -6.60 1.32
C GLY A 88 -4.84 -5.08 1.15
N LEU A 89 -3.63 -4.55 0.92
CA LEU A 89 -3.48 -3.15 0.48
C LEU A 89 -3.87 -2.95 -0.99
N GLN A 90 -3.61 -3.94 -1.84
CA GLN A 90 -4.06 -3.91 -3.23
C GLN A 90 -5.59 -3.91 -3.29
N ASP A 91 -6.25 -4.79 -2.53
CA ASP A 91 -7.72 -4.84 -2.43
C ASP A 91 -8.31 -3.49 -1.98
N TYR A 92 -7.64 -2.79 -1.05
CA TYR A 92 -8.04 -1.45 -0.63
C TYR A 92 -8.00 -0.44 -1.79
N TYR A 93 -6.93 -0.43 -2.59
CA TYR A 93 -6.83 0.47 -3.75
C TYR A 93 -7.80 0.09 -4.88
N GLU A 94 -8.01 -1.21 -5.12
CA GLU A 94 -9.02 -1.71 -6.06
C GLU A 94 -10.43 -1.26 -5.63
N GLY A 95 -10.76 -1.32 -4.33
CA GLY A 95 -12.02 -0.81 -3.78
C GLY A 95 -12.18 0.71 -3.90
N MET A 96 -11.10 1.48 -3.68
CA MET A 96 -11.10 2.92 -3.92
C MET A 96 -11.37 3.24 -5.40
N ALA A 97 -10.69 2.54 -6.32
CA ALA A 97 -10.87 2.74 -7.74
C ALA A 97 -12.31 2.43 -8.18
N ALA A 98 -12.90 1.35 -7.67
CA ALA A 98 -14.29 1.00 -7.93
C ALA A 98 -15.26 2.09 -7.44
N THR A 99 -15.04 2.62 -6.23
CA THR A 99 -15.84 3.73 -5.66
C THR A 99 -15.79 4.97 -6.55
N TYR A 100 -14.60 5.41 -6.94
CA TYR A 100 -14.45 6.59 -7.79
C TYR A 100 -14.98 6.38 -9.22
N SER A 101 -14.86 5.16 -9.76
CA SER A 101 -15.50 4.81 -11.04
C SER A 101 -17.01 4.96 -10.95
N GLY A 102 -17.63 4.46 -9.88
CA GLY A 102 -19.07 4.61 -9.65
C GLY A 102 -19.50 6.07 -9.55
N HIS A 103 -18.72 6.93 -8.89
CA HIS A 103 -18.98 8.38 -8.88
C HIS A 103 -18.89 9.01 -10.28
N ALA A 104 -17.89 8.62 -11.08
CA ALA A 104 -17.75 9.11 -12.45
C ALA A 104 -18.94 8.67 -13.34
N ASP A 105 -19.40 7.43 -13.18
CA ASP A 105 -20.55 6.91 -13.90
C ASP A 105 -21.86 7.61 -13.51
N ALA A 106 -22.05 7.92 -12.22
CA ALA A 106 -23.20 8.69 -11.76
C ALA A 106 -23.23 10.09 -12.42
N LEU A 107 -22.09 10.79 -12.49
CA LEU A 107 -21.99 12.07 -13.19
C LEU A 107 -22.28 11.93 -14.69
N ARG A 108 -21.80 10.85 -15.33
CA ARG A 108 -22.07 10.57 -16.75
C ARG A 108 -23.56 10.33 -17.00
N THR A 109 -24.23 9.58 -16.14
CA THR A 109 -25.68 9.31 -16.22
C THR A 109 -26.49 10.58 -16.01
N GLY A 110 -26.17 11.39 -14.99
CA GLY A 110 -26.83 12.66 -14.74
C GLY A 110 -26.71 13.64 -15.91
N ARG A 111 -25.59 13.64 -16.64
CA ARG A 111 -25.43 14.43 -17.88
C ARG A 111 -26.35 13.98 -19.01
N LYS A 112 -26.60 12.67 -19.15
CA LYS A 112 -27.48 12.13 -20.21
C LYS A 112 -28.95 12.42 -19.92
N GLN A 113 -29.36 12.39 -18.65
CA GLN A 113 -30.75 12.61 -18.25
C GLN A 113 -31.25 14.01 -18.61
N LYS A 114 -30.39 15.03 -18.50
CA LYS A 114 -30.74 16.42 -18.81
C LYS A 114 -30.90 16.72 -20.32
N ILE A 115 -30.40 15.85 -21.19
CA ILE A 115 -30.52 16.02 -22.65
C ILE A 115 -31.85 15.45 -23.14
N ALA A 116 -32.31 14.33 -22.56
CA ALA A 116 -33.57 13.70 -22.94
C ALA A 116 -34.83 14.53 -22.57
N GLU A 117 -34.76 15.38 -21.53
CA GLU A 117 -35.88 16.26 -21.13
C GLU A 117 -35.96 17.57 -21.94
N ARG A 118 -34.96 17.90 -22.77
CA ARG A 118 -34.93 19.16 -23.54
C ARG A 118 -35.42 19.01 -24.99
N ASP A 119 -35.53 17.78 -25.49
CA ASP A 119 -35.94 17.46 -26.86
C ASP A 119 -37.31 16.76 -26.92
N GLY A 120 -38.10 16.80 -25.83
CA GLY A 120 -39.45 16.24 -25.72
C GLY A 120 -40.53 17.30 -25.54
#